data_AF-A0A2W1B057-F1
#
_entry.id   AF-A0A2W1B057-F1
#
_cell.length_a   1.000
_cell.length_b   1.000
_cell.length_c   1.000
_cell.angle_alpha   90.00
_cell.angle_beta   90.00
_cell.angle_gamma   90.00
#
_symmetry.space_group_name_H-M   'P 1'
#
loop_
_entity.id
_entity.type
_entity.pdbx_description
1 polymer ?
#
loop_
_entity_poly.entity_id
_entity_poly.type
_entity_poly.pdbx_seq_one_letter_code
_entity_poly.pdbx_strand_id
1 'polypeptide(L)'
;MRKFLMLLLTVFISASTMLSITVSRVGNDNTFAFERNDFPKVIFTVRYEGIALDGGPNWGEQIRFEGIPVVSILEYLGGMSEGEFLEVVASDGYSKVFPFEAIYGGTPLGKPFIGYTDERPYFVFNGNDGEVSNKDMLNALGEEFSHYKGEKPSAKGLLMKDVFQLIISSSDSGFPESRTVDVSFEETRWEIAVRGMTESKFTSSDFDKMKGDSSLFNTIDIERKESISSYSAVPLGVVIYSSSHGPSDWSLSKSLWDTGYDITLVAEDGYSVTFNTSEVSFDSIYLTDEVDGILHEPSVVGEISGNLWVKKLSMIEMEVKVVDERRENYRLTVRSAEKEKEFSIADLESNRYYIEDYGQYTTLAGSVRGAIYGGVSMKSLISEVVELNPESTIKITAVDGYEMIYSARDILNEEEGIWIIALKQDGEYLPEDPGYLRTIKVGPSRPNIDGHSSISMVSDIEIVNKEYSDYTLKITGFIEFLLDRSTIDSGVSCHKQNVVYTNKGEDFSYSGIPLWLLFAFSDDPDYAPHMQDSSIISYNSSLAEKGYKVEIIAEDGFAITLDSKELHMNNGVILATTKNNEELPEDEWPLVLVWDKTIVPPEGIKSVKKVAQINLLVGKYQ
;
A
#
# COMPACT_ATOMS: atom_id res chain seq x y z
N MET A 1 -60.31 13.69 8.13
CA MET A 1 -59.54 14.27 6.99
C MET A 1 -58.36 15.02 7.60
N ARG A 2 -57.09 14.72 7.40
CA ARG A 2 -56.36 14.06 6.32
C ARG A 2 -55.31 13.10 6.92
N LYS A 3 -55.15 11.96 6.25
CA LYS A 3 -54.05 11.00 6.43
C LYS A 3 -52.74 11.69 6.04
N PHE A 4 -51.69 11.56 6.86
CA PHE A 4 -50.32 11.75 6.40
C PHE A 4 -49.77 10.37 6.07
N LEU A 5 -49.56 10.16 4.77
CA LEU A 5 -49.00 8.96 4.18
C LEU A 5 -47.48 9.05 4.37
N MET A 6 -46.93 8.28 5.30
CA MET A 6 -45.49 8.09 5.40
C MET A 6 -45.13 6.96 4.44
N LEU A 7 -44.50 7.35 3.32
CA LEU A 7 -44.01 6.45 2.29
C LEU A 7 -42.85 5.65 2.91
N LEU A 8 -43.08 4.36 3.21
CA LEU A 8 -42.03 3.43 3.57
C LEU A 8 -41.21 3.19 2.29
N LEU A 9 -40.02 3.80 2.21
CA LEU A 9 -39.04 3.47 1.18
C LEU A 9 -38.33 2.20 1.67
N THR A 10 -38.84 1.04 1.27
CA THR A 10 -38.15 -0.23 1.47
C THR A 10 -36.94 -0.25 0.54
N VAL A 11 -35.78 0.16 1.04
CA VAL A 11 -34.50 -0.09 0.37
C VAL A 11 -34.22 -1.57 0.58
N PHE A 12 -34.44 -2.37 -0.47
CA PHE A 12 -33.81 -3.68 -0.55
C PHE A 12 -32.30 -3.44 -0.66
N ILE A 13 -31.59 -3.51 0.46
CA ILE A 13 -30.15 -3.76 0.42
C ILE A 13 -30.04 -5.21 -0.04
N SER A 14 -29.81 -5.42 -1.33
CA SER A 14 -29.29 -6.72 -1.76
C SER A 14 -27.94 -6.87 -1.10
N ALA A 15 -27.84 -7.77 -0.11
CA ALA A 15 -26.56 -8.22 0.39
C ALA A 15 -25.84 -8.92 -0.78
N SER A 16 -25.05 -8.15 -1.50
CA SER A 16 -24.05 -8.67 -2.43
C SER A 16 -22.93 -9.21 -1.55
N THR A 17 -22.90 -10.52 -1.32
CA THR A 17 -21.72 -11.20 -0.78
C THR A 17 -20.57 -10.93 -1.74
N MET A 18 -19.64 -10.04 -1.39
CA MET A 18 -18.39 -9.90 -2.15
C MET A 18 -17.59 -11.19 -1.96
N LEU A 19 -17.24 -11.86 -3.06
CA LEU A 19 -16.32 -13.01 -3.04
C LEU A 19 -14.88 -12.49 -2.85
N SER A 20 -14.21 -12.91 -1.80
CA SER A 20 -12.76 -12.76 -1.66
C SER A 20 -12.02 -13.88 -2.42
N ILE A 21 -10.84 -13.56 -2.95
CA ILE A 21 -9.97 -14.51 -3.63
C ILE A 21 -8.77 -14.80 -2.75
N THR A 22 -8.54 -16.07 -2.43
CA THR A 22 -7.40 -16.50 -1.61
C THR A 22 -6.17 -16.78 -2.48
N VAL A 23 -5.01 -16.32 -2.03
CA VAL A 23 -3.72 -16.52 -2.70
C VAL A 23 -2.77 -17.19 -1.74
N SER A 24 -2.18 -18.31 -2.13
CA SER A 24 -1.24 -19.06 -1.29
C SER A 24 -0.07 -19.62 -2.08
N ARG A 25 0.99 -20.02 -1.36
CA ARG A 25 2.16 -20.70 -1.92
C ARG A 25 2.37 -22.03 -1.20
N VAL A 26 2.47 -23.13 -1.95
CA VAL A 26 2.68 -24.47 -1.38
C VAL A 26 4.03 -24.53 -0.65
N GLY A 27 4.03 -25.06 0.57
CA GLY A 27 5.24 -25.18 1.40
C GLY A 27 5.61 -23.92 2.19
N ASN A 28 4.77 -22.89 2.15
CA ASN A 28 4.87 -21.68 2.95
C ASN A 28 3.50 -21.39 3.61
N ASP A 29 3.50 -20.88 4.85
CA ASP A 29 2.27 -20.52 5.57
C ASP A 29 1.72 -19.14 5.12
N ASN A 30 2.47 -18.42 4.27
CA ASN A 30 2.02 -17.14 3.71
C ASN A 30 0.81 -17.34 2.77
N THR A 31 -0.35 -16.95 3.27
CA THR A 31 -1.62 -16.90 2.55
C THR A 31 -2.25 -15.54 2.81
N PHE A 32 -2.85 -14.93 1.79
CA PHE A 32 -3.69 -13.75 1.97
C PHE A 32 -4.94 -13.86 1.11
N ALA A 33 -5.99 -13.12 1.48
CA ALA A 33 -7.17 -12.98 0.67
C ALA A 33 -7.32 -11.51 0.26
N PHE A 34 -7.91 -11.28 -0.92
CA PHE A 34 -8.19 -9.93 -1.38
C PHE A 34 -9.56 -9.83 -2.04
N GLU A 35 -10.08 -8.62 -2.06
CA GLU A 35 -11.32 -8.21 -2.68
C GLU A 35 -11.08 -7.33 -3.91
N ARG A 36 -12.14 -7.12 -4.69
CA ARG A 36 -12.12 -6.38 -5.97
C ARG A 36 -11.53 -4.95 -5.87
N ASN A 37 -11.55 -4.33 -4.70
CA ASN A 37 -11.12 -2.94 -4.50
C ASN A 37 -9.74 -2.79 -3.87
N ASP A 38 -9.08 -3.89 -3.51
CA ASP A 38 -7.79 -3.86 -2.81
C ASP A 38 -6.62 -3.50 -3.74
N PHE A 39 -6.81 -3.65 -5.05
CA PHE A 39 -5.78 -3.41 -6.05
C PHE A 39 -6.20 -2.40 -7.12
N PRO A 40 -5.24 -1.65 -7.70
CA PRO A 40 -5.46 -0.84 -8.88
C PRO A 40 -6.01 -1.68 -10.04
N LYS A 41 -6.97 -1.11 -10.77
CA LYS A 41 -7.66 -1.76 -11.89
C LYS A 41 -7.36 -1.05 -13.19
N VAL A 42 -7.23 -1.83 -14.25
CA VAL A 42 -7.19 -1.35 -15.63
C VAL A 42 -8.41 -1.81 -16.39
N ILE A 43 -8.82 -1.06 -17.41
CA ILE A 43 -9.97 -1.40 -18.24
C ILE A 43 -9.46 -1.90 -19.58
N PHE A 44 -9.91 -3.08 -19.98
CA PHE A 44 -9.59 -3.63 -21.30
C PHE A 44 -10.77 -4.40 -21.87
N THR A 45 -10.66 -4.78 -23.14
CA THR A 45 -11.67 -5.59 -23.83
C THR A 45 -10.96 -6.69 -24.58
N VAL A 46 -11.42 -7.93 -24.39
CA VAL A 46 -10.81 -9.11 -24.99
C VAL A 46 -11.87 -10.10 -25.46
N ARG A 47 -11.58 -10.85 -26.52
CA ARG A 47 -12.38 -12.01 -26.95
C ARG A 47 -11.52 -13.27 -27.09
N TYR A 48 -12.16 -14.43 -26.96
CA TYR A 48 -11.49 -15.72 -27.01
C TYR A 48 -12.02 -16.59 -28.15
N GLU A 49 -11.12 -17.31 -28.80
CA GLU A 49 -11.48 -18.30 -29.81
C GLU A 49 -11.98 -19.60 -29.13
N GLY A 50 -13.14 -20.09 -29.55
CA GLY A 50 -13.64 -21.43 -29.20
C GLY A 50 -13.08 -22.51 -30.13
N ILE A 51 -13.68 -23.70 -30.08
CA ILE A 51 -13.36 -24.77 -31.04
C ILE A 51 -13.58 -24.24 -32.46
N ALA A 52 -12.53 -24.31 -33.30
CA ALA A 52 -12.61 -23.99 -34.72
C ALA A 52 -13.67 -24.85 -35.43
N LEU A 53 -14.47 -24.21 -36.29
CA LEU A 53 -15.51 -24.85 -37.10
C LEU A 53 -14.98 -25.12 -38.50
N ASP A 54 -15.67 -25.94 -39.29
CA ASP A 54 -15.29 -26.33 -40.67
C ASP A 54 -15.43 -25.18 -41.69
N GLY A 55 -15.13 -23.94 -41.29
CA GLY A 55 -15.19 -22.72 -42.09
C GLY A 55 -14.36 -21.55 -41.54
N GLY A 56 -13.55 -21.73 -40.48
CA GLY A 56 -12.68 -20.69 -39.94
C GLY A 56 -12.71 -20.58 -38.40
N PRO A 57 -12.05 -19.55 -37.84
CA PRO A 57 -11.99 -19.34 -36.39
C PRO A 57 -13.37 -19.06 -35.82
N ASN A 58 -13.62 -19.56 -34.61
CA ASN A 58 -14.90 -19.42 -33.93
C ASN A 58 -14.77 -18.46 -32.75
N TRP A 59 -14.85 -17.16 -33.03
CA TRP A 59 -14.66 -16.12 -32.03
C TRP A 59 -15.87 -15.96 -31.10
N GLY A 60 -15.61 -15.88 -29.80
CA GLY A 60 -16.58 -15.42 -28.82
C GLY A 60 -16.83 -13.91 -28.91
N GLU A 61 -17.74 -13.43 -28.07
CA GLU A 61 -18.00 -12.00 -27.90
C GLU A 61 -16.80 -11.27 -27.29
N GLN A 62 -16.66 -9.99 -27.61
CA GLN A 62 -15.74 -9.10 -26.90
C GLN A 62 -16.33 -8.75 -25.54
N ILE A 63 -15.56 -9.01 -24.49
CA ILE A 63 -15.96 -8.78 -23.12
C ILE A 63 -15.07 -7.68 -22.55
N ARG A 64 -15.71 -6.66 -21.98
CA ARG A 64 -15.03 -5.58 -21.27
C ARG A 64 -14.83 -5.97 -19.81
N PHE A 65 -13.59 -5.87 -19.33
CA PHE A 65 -13.23 -6.14 -17.94
C PHE A 65 -12.67 -4.89 -17.27
N GLU A 66 -12.95 -4.75 -15.98
CA GLU A 66 -12.07 -4.08 -15.02
C GLU A 66 -11.16 -5.15 -14.43
N GLY A 67 -9.86 -5.08 -14.67
CA GLY A 67 -8.93 -6.15 -14.28
C GLY A 67 -7.81 -5.69 -13.37
N ILE A 68 -7.49 -6.53 -12.40
CA ILE A 68 -6.33 -6.44 -11.53
C ILE A 68 -5.22 -7.30 -12.16
N PRO A 69 -4.02 -6.76 -12.45
CA PRO A 69 -2.92 -7.58 -12.97
C PRO A 69 -2.57 -8.72 -12.00
N VAL A 70 -2.54 -9.97 -12.48
CA VAL A 70 -2.25 -11.13 -11.62
C VAL A 70 -0.86 -11.03 -11.01
N VAL A 71 0.13 -10.54 -11.76
CA VAL A 71 1.49 -10.31 -11.25
C VAL A 71 1.46 -9.43 -10.00
N SER A 72 0.72 -8.32 -10.01
CA SER A 72 0.60 -7.42 -8.85
C SER A 72 0.01 -8.10 -7.61
N ILE A 73 -0.84 -9.11 -7.79
CA ILE A 73 -1.39 -9.93 -6.71
C ILE A 73 -0.30 -10.87 -6.17
N LEU A 74 0.42 -11.56 -7.05
CA LEU A 74 1.42 -12.55 -6.65
C LEU A 74 2.65 -11.93 -5.98
N GLU A 75 2.98 -10.66 -6.26
CA GLU A 75 4.08 -9.95 -5.59
C GLU A 75 3.91 -9.88 -4.06
N TYR A 76 2.68 -9.95 -3.53
CA TYR A 76 2.45 -10.02 -2.07
C TYR A 76 2.97 -11.31 -1.43
N LEU A 77 3.22 -12.35 -2.23
CA LEU A 77 3.89 -13.58 -1.81
C LEU A 77 5.36 -13.65 -2.29
N GLY A 78 5.93 -12.53 -2.74
CA GLY A 78 7.27 -12.46 -3.33
C GLY A 78 7.33 -12.92 -4.79
N GLY A 79 6.20 -12.90 -5.50
CA GLY A 79 6.10 -13.20 -6.93
C GLY A 79 6.14 -14.69 -7.26
N MET A 80 6.49 -15.02 -8.51
CA MET A 80 6.84 -16.39 -8.94
C MET A 80 8.28 -16.42 -9.44
N SER A 81 8.92 -17.59 -9.36
CA SER A 81 10.23 -17.90 -9.93
C SER A 81 10.13 -18.79 -11.17
N GLU A 82 11.15 -18.76 -12.03
CA GLU A 82 11.23 -19.66 -13.20
C GLU A 82 11.17 -21.13 -12.74
N GLY A 83 10.27 -21.92 -13.35
CA GLY A 83 9.96 -23.29 -12.93
C GLY A 83 8.82 -23.44 -11.91
N GLU A 84 8.26 -22.34 -11.39
CA GLU A 84 7.01 -22.36 -10.62
C GLU A 84 5.78 -22.30 -11.53
N PHE A 85 4.65 -22.75 -10.98
CA PHE A 85 3.34 -22.79 -11.63
C PHE A 85 2.29 -22.07 -10.79
N LEU A 86 1.33 -21.46 -11.48
CA LEU A 86 0.13 -20.89 -10.89
C LEU A 86 -1.07 -21.81 -11.17
N GLU A 87 -1.62 -22.44 -10.14
CA GLU A 87 -2.93 -23.08 -10.22
C GLU A 87 -4.02 -22.03 -9.92
N VAL A 88 -4.97 -21.89 -10.82
CA VAL A 88 -6.16 -21.05 -10.69
C VAL A 88 -7.34 -21.97 -10.44
N VAL A 89 -8.15 -21.69 -9.42
CA VAL A 89 -9.30 -22.52 -9.03
C VAL A 89 -10.59 -21.71 -9.06
N ALA A 90 -11.58 -22.25 -9.77
CA ALA A 90 -12.94 -21.73 -9.83
C ALA A 90 -13.87 -22.47 -8.87
N SER A 91 -14.91 -21.79 -8.41
CA SER A 91 -15.83 -22.32 -7.39
C SER A 91 -16.65 -23.52 -7.85
N ASP A 92 -16.74 -23.76 -9.16
CA ASP A 92 -17.34 -24.96 -9.75
C ASP A 92 -16.41 -26.19 -9.72
N GLY A 93 -15.23 -26.07 -9.12
CA GLY A 93 -14.21 -27.11 -9.00
C GLY A 93 -13.31 -27.24 -10.22
N TYR A 94 -13.50 -26.42 -11.25
CA TYR A 94 -12.58 -26.36 -12.39
C TYR A 94 -11.29 -25.64 -11.97
N SER A 95 -10.14 -26.31 -12.15
CA SER A 95 -8.83 -25.69 -11.98
C SER A 95 -7.98 -25.78 -13.24
N LYS A 96 -7.06 -24.82 -13.37
CA LYS A 96 -6.06 -24.83 -14.45
C LYS A 96 -4.72 -24.33 -13.97
N VAL A 97 -3.66 -24.99 -14.43
CA VAL A 97 -2.28 -24.68 -14.10
C VAL A 97 -1.62 -23.93 -15.25
N PHE A 98 -0.88 -22.87 -14.91
CA PHE A 98 -0.16 -22.03 -15.84
C PHE A 98 1.33 -21.99 -15.47
N PRO A 99 2.24 -22.18 -16.44
CA PRO A 99 3.68 -22.06 -16.19
C PRO A 99 4.09 -20.61 -15.98
N PHE A 100 5.23 -20.40 -15.31
CA PHE A 100 5.83 -19.10 -15.04
C PHE A 100 5.84 -18.19 -16.28
N GLU A 101 6.24 -18.69 -17.45
CA GLU A 101 6.36 -17.91 -18.69
C GLU A 101 5.01 -17.41 -19.19
N ALA A 102 3.91 -18.13 -18.93
CA ALA A 102 2.58 -17.66 -19.29
C ALA A 102 2.14 -16.48 -18.41
N ILE A 103 2.60 -16.42 -17.15
CA ILE A 103 2.23 -15.40 -16.19
C ILE A 103 3.14 -14.17 -16.26
N TYR A 104 4.46 -14.39 -16.30
CA TYR A 104 5.51 -13.36 -16.25
C TYR A 104 6.22 -13.13 -17.59
N GLY A 105 6.13 -14.07 -18.54
CA GLY A 105 6.77 -13.95 -19.85
C GLY A 105 5.95 -13.14 -20.86
N GLY A 106 6.63 -12.57 -21.85
CA GLY A 106 6.01 -11.84 -22.97
C GLY A 106 5.39 -12.76 -24.02
N THR A 107 4.44 -13.61 -23.63
CA THR A 107 3.83 -14.61 -24.52
C THR A 107 2.71 -14.02 -25.40
N PRO A 108 2.32 -14.71 -26.49
CA PRO A 108 1.17 -14.31 -27.30
C PRO A 108 -0.18 -14.27 -26.56
N LEU A 109 -0.29 -14.92 -25.38
CA LEU A 109 -1.49 -14.77 -24.53
C LEU A 109 -1.63 -13.35 -23.97
N GLY A 110 -0.56 -12.57 -23.96
CA GLY A 110 -0.52 -11.27 -23.30
C GLY A 110 -0.57 -11.39 -21.78
N LYS A 111 -1.07 -10.36 -21.09
CA LYS A 111 -0.96 -10.27 -19.63
C LYS A 111 -2.17 -10.93 -18.93
N PRO A 112 -1.98 -11.68 -17.83
CA PRO A 112 -3.08 -12.22 -17.03
C PRO A 112 -3.64 -11.19 -16.04
N PHE A 113 -4.95 -11.28 -15.81
CA PHE A 113 -5.72 -10.43 -14.91
C PHE A 113 -6.76 -11.24 -14.15
N ILE A 114 -7.06 -10.80 -12.93
CA ILE A 114 -8.36 -11.05 -12.32
C ILE A 114 -9.31 -9.97 -12.83
N GLY A 115 -10.14 -10.34 -13.80
CA GLY A 115 -11.09 -9.47 -14.48
C GLY A 115 -12.49 -9.51 -13.86
N TYR A 116 -13.18 -8.38 -13.89
CA TYR A 116 -14.55 -8.21 -13.40
C TYR A 116 -15.42 -7.60 -14.51
N THR A 117 -16.54 -8.25 -14.84
CA THR A 117 -17.60 -7.65 -15.67
C THR A 117 -18.70 -7.00 -14.83
N ASP A 118 -18.86 -7.47 -13.59
CA ASP A 118 -19.74 -6.99 -12.50
C ASP A 118 -19.03 -7.36 -11.17
N GLU A 119 -19.72 -7.89 -10.14
CA GLU A 119 -19.07 -8.45 -8.93
C GLU A 119 -18.45 -9.85 -9.13
N ARG A 120 -18.57 -10.42 -10.33
CA ARG A 120 -18.09 -11.77 -10.62
C ARG A 120 -16.62 -11.77 -11.05
N PRO A 121 -15.72 -12.49 -10.34
CA PRO A 121 -14.31 -12.58 -10.71
C PRO A 121 -14.07 -13.57 -11.85
N TYR A 122 -13.13 -13.24 -12.73
CA TYR A 122 -12.66 -14.07 -13.82
C TYR A 122 -11.13 -14.11 -13.82
N PHE A 123 -10.52 -15.23 -14.15
CA PHE A 123 -9.12 -15.24 -14.58
C PHE A 123 -9.07 -15.13 -16.09
N VAL A 124 -8.41 -14.09 -16.59
CA VAL A 124 -8.41 -13.74 -18.01
C VAL A 124 -7.03 -13.30 -18.47
N PHE A 125 -6.63 -13.73 -19.64
CA PHE A 125 -5.54 -13.12 -20.41
C PHE A 125 -6.06 -11.98 -21.29
N ASN A 126 -5.28 -10.92 -21.43
CA ASN A 126 -5.51 -9.85 -22.39
C ASN A 126 -4.42 -9.92 -23.47
N GLY A 127 -4.75 -10.54 -24.60
CA GLY A 127 -3.86 -10.62 -25.75
C GLY A 127 -3.46 -9.23 -26.27
N ASN A 128 -2.28 -9.12 -26.87
CA ASN A 128 -1.70 -7.84 -27.26
C ASN A 128 -2.55 -7.07 -28.30
N ASP A 129 -3.41 -7.77 -29.04
CA ASP A 129 -4.37 -7.23 -30.01
C ASP A 129 -5.83 -7.26 -29.51
N GLY A 130 -6.05 -7.58 -28.24
CA GLY A 130 -7.39 -7.76 -27.66
C GLY A 130 -8.05 -9.08 -28.05
N GLU A 131 -7.30 -10.04 -28.59
CA GLU A 131 -7.78 -11.36 -28.98
C GLU A 131 -6.89 -12.46 -28.39
N VAL A 132 -7.50 -13.58 -28.01
CA VAL A 132 -6.77 -14.77 -27.57
C VAL A 132 -7.20 -15.94 -28.44
N SER A 133 -6.37 -16.30 -29.41
CA SER A 133 -6.65 -17.40 -30.35
C SER A 133 -6.20 -18.75 -29.80
N ASN A 134 -6.70 -19.82 -30.42
CA ASN A 134 -6.20 -21.18 -30.17
C ASN A 134 -4.70 -21.30 -30.48
N LYS A 135 -4.20 -20.52 -31.43
CA LYS A 135 -2.78 -20.49 -31.79
C LYS A 135 -1.94 -19.79 -30.72
N ASP A 136 -2.43 -18.68 -30.17
CA ASP A 136 -1.74 -17.95 -29.11
C ASP A 136 -1.58 -18.81 -27.86
N MET A 137 -2.67 -19.48 -27.48
CA MET A 137 -2.67 -20.45 -26.38
C MET A 137 -1.67 -21.58 -26.61
N LEU A 138 -1.71 -22.25 -27.77
CA LEU A 138 -0.79 -23.36 -28.07
C LEU A 138 0.66 -22.92 -28.11
N ASN A 139 0.94 -21.72 -28.62
CA ASN A 139 2.31 -21.18 -28.69
C ASN A 139 2.83 -20.78 -27.30
N ALA A 140 1.96 -20.30 -26.41
CA ALA A 140 2.35 -19.87 -25.07
C ALA A 140 2.44 -21.03 -24.07
N LEU A 141 1.52 -21.99 -24.15
CA LEU A 141 1.35 -23.06 -23.15
C LEU A 141 1.86 -24.43 -23.62
N GLY A 142 2.13 -24.61 -24.91
CA GLY A 142 2.39 -25.93 -25.49
C GLY A 142 1.16 -26.85 -25.44
N GLU A 143 1.32 -28.10 -25.87
CA GLU A 143 0.21 -29.06 -25.89
C GLU A 143 -0.24 -29.48 -24.48
N GLU A 144 0.69 -29.52 -23.53
CA GLU A 144 0.49 -30.01 -22.16
C GLU A 144 -0.39 -29.09 -21.32
N PHE A 145 -0.13 -27.78 -21.33
CA PHE A 145 -0.88 -26.82 -20.50
C PHE A 145 -2.03 -26.15 -21.25
N SER A 146 -2.21 -26.41 -22.55
CA SER A 146 -3.33 -25.88 -23.33
C SER A 146 -4.68 -26.45 -22.90
N HIS A 147 -5.76 -25.71 -23.15
CA HIS A 147 -7.12 -26.20 -22.91
C HIS A 147 -7.71 -26.85 -24.18
N TYR A 148 -8.31 -28.02 -24.00
CA TYR A 148 -9.02 -28.75 -25.05
C TYR A 148 -10.45 -29.04 -24.63
N LYS A 149 -11.36 -28.94 -25.59
CA LYS A 149 -12.74 -29.41 -25.43
C LYS A 149 -12.91 -30.64 -26.34
N GLY A 150 -12.83 -31.82 -25.72
CA GLY A 150 -12.58 -33.06 -26.46
C GLY A 150 -11.12 -33.06 -26.97
N GLU A 151 -10.91 -33.46 -28.22
CA GLU A 151 -9.57 -33.47 -28.84
C GLU A 151 -9.20 -32.14 -29.54
N LYS A 152 -10.05 -31.12 -29.43
CA LYS A 152 -9.86 -29.85 -30.16
C LYS A 152 -9.47 -28.71 -29.21
N PRO A 153 -8.44 -27.91 -29.54
CA PRO A 153 -8.03 -26.78 -28.72
C PRO A 153 -9.14 -25.72 -28.67
N SER A 154 -9.27 -25.06 -27.53
CA SER A 154 -10.26 -24.01 -27.31
C SER A 154 -9.75 -22.99 -26.28
N ALA A 155 -9.18 -21.88 -26.72
CA ALA A 155 -8.73 -20.77 -25.87
C ALA A 155 -9.84 -20.22 -24.97
N LYS A 156 -11.11 -20.33 -25.38
CA LYS A 156 -12.26 -19.99 -24.55
C LYS A 156 -12.28 -20.69 -23.18
N GLY A 157 -11.62 -21.83 -23.01
CA GLY A 157 -11.51 -22.51 -21.71
C GLY A 157 -10.45 -21.90 -20.77
N LEU A 158 -9.69 -20.91 -21.23
CA LEU A 158 -8.83 -20.07 -20.37
C LEU A 158 -9.62 -18.95 -19.69
N LEU A 159 -10.81 -18.60 -20.19
CA LEU A 159 -11.72 -17.64 -19.57
C LEU A 159 -12.45 -18.32 -18.40
N MET A 160 -11.79 -18.35 -17.24
CA MET A 160 -12.31 -18.99 -16.03
C MET A 160 -13.20 -18.03 -15.26
N LYS A 161 -14.35 -18.49 -14.78
CA LYS A 161 -15.33 -17.69 -14.04
C LYS A 161 -15.35 -18.13 -12.58
N ASP A 162 -15.80 -17.25 -11.69
CA ASP A 162 -15.93 -17.52 -10.25
C ASP A 162 -14.62 -18.01 -9.63
N VAL A 163 -13.53 -17.37 -10.05
CA VAL A 163 -12.20 -17.65 -9.50
C VAL A 163 -12.17 -17.19 -8.04
N PHE A 164 -11.76 -18.10 -7.16
CA PHE A 164 -11.70 -17.85 -5.72
C PHE A 164 -10.37 -18.25 -5.09
N GLN A 165 -9.49 -18.94 -5.84
CA GLN A 165 -8.16 -19.30 -5.34
C GLN A 165 -7.08 -19.22 -6.41
N LEU A 166 -5.91 -18.75 -5.99
CA LEU A 166 -4.65 -18.74 -6.72
C LEU A 166 -3.59 -19.45 -5.87
N ILE A 167 -2.88 -20.43 -6.44
CA ILE A 167 -1.91 -21.25 -5.70
C ILE A 167 -0.59 -21.32 -6.47
N ILE A 168 0.50 -20.86 -5.86
CA ILE A 168 1.86 -21.01 -6.41
C ILE A 168 2.44 -22.34 -5.95
N SER A 169 3.01 -23.10 -6.89
CA SER A 169 3.66 -24.39 -6.61
C SER A 169 4.92 -24.58 -7.44
N SER A 170 5.85 -25.43 -6.98
CA SER A 170 7.11 -25.76 -7.69
C SER A 170 7.04 -27.15 -8.34
N SER A 171 7.75 -27.37 -9.45
CA SER A 171 7.88 -28.67 -10.12
C SER A 171 8.32 -29.82 -9.20
N ASP A 172 9.10 -29.51 -8.15
CA ASP A 172 9.60 -30.49 -7.19
C ASP A 172 8.49 -31.09 -6.29
N SER A 173 7.33 -30.44 -6.24
CA SER A 173 6.14 -30.94 -5.55
C SER A 173 5.29 -31.92 -6.38
N GLY A 174 5.73 -32.21 -7.62
CA GLY A 174 5.02 -32.99 -8.63
C GLY A 174 4.19 -32.09 -9.55
N PHE A 175 4.06 -32.48 -10.82
CA PHE A 175 3.17 -31.79 -11.77
C PHE A 175 1.72 -31.90 -11.27
N PRO A 176 1.02 -30.78 -10.97
CA PRO A 176 -0.40 -30.85 -10.73
C PRO A 176 -1.11 -31.01 -12.08
N GLU A 177 -1.57 -32.22 -12.41
CA GLU A 177 -2.55 -32.38 -13.49
C GLU A 177 -3.80 -31.57 -13.12
N SER A 178 -4.45 -30.94 -14.13
CA SER A 178 -5.73 -30.27 -13.89
C SER A 178 -6.71 -31.28 -13.29
N ARG A 179 -7.18 -31.04 -12.07
CA ARG A 179 -8.05 -31.94 -11.33
C ARG A 179 -9.38 -31.25 -11.06
N THR A 180 -10.46 -32.01 -11.08
CA THR A 180 -11.69 -31.61 -10.37
C THR A 180 -11.37 -31.70 -8.87
N VAL A 181 -11.19 -30.56 -8.23
CA VAL A 181 -11.06 -30.49 -6.77
C VAL A 181 -12.45 -30.76 -6.19
N ASP A 182 -12.55 -31.72 -5.26
CA ASP A 182 -13.79 -31.93 -4.51
C ASP A 182 -13.94 -30.76 -3.53
N VAL A 183 -14.61 -29.70 -3.99
CA VAL A 183 -14.89 -28.51 -3.19
C VAL A 183 -16.07 -28.85 -2.29
N SER A 184 -15.83 -29.59 -1.20
CA SER A 184 -16.79 -29.62 -0.10
C SER A 184 -16.78 -28.23 0.53
N PHE A 185 -17.69 -27.37 0.07
CA PHE A 185 -17.95 -26.07 0.67
C PHE A 185 -18.28 -26.28 2.15
N GLU A 186 -17.45 -25.75 3.04
CA GLU A 186 -17.98 -25.31 4.33
C GLU A 186 -18.83 -24.08 4.01
N GLU A 187 -20.15 -24.28 3.85
CA GLU A 187 -21.07 -23.15 3.72
C GLU A 187 -20.87 -22.21 4.92
N THR A 188 -20.52 -20.95 4.63
CA THR A 188 -20.58 -19.90 5.64
C THR A 188 -22.04 -19.72 6.04
N ARG A 189 -22.42 -20.30 7.18
CA ARG A 189 -23.79 -20.34 7.71
C ARG A 189 -24.25 -18.99 8.25
N TRP A 190 -23.31 -18.21 8.79
CA TRP A 190 -23.56 -16.92 9.41
C TRP A 190 -22.29 -16.06 9.42
N GLU A 191 -22.48 -14.75 9.58
CA GLU A 191 -21.43 -13.73 9.70
C GLU A 191 -21.80 -12.75 10.82
N ILE A 192 -20.81 -12.32 11.59
CA ILE A 192 -20.93 -11.29 12.61
C ILE A 192 -19.95 -10.17 12.25
N ALA A 193 -20.44 -8.93 12.13
CA ALA A 193 -19.57 -7.76 11.99
C ALA A 193 -18.91 -7.45 13.34
N VAL A 194 -17.59 -7.32 13.37
CA VAL A 194 -16.85 -6.90 14.57
C VAL A 194 -16.23 -5.53 14.29
N ARG A 195 -16.67 -4.51 15.05
CA ARG A 195 -16.30 -3.11 14.84
C ARG A 195 -15.51 -2.58 16.02
N GLY A 196 -14.41 -1.90 15.72
CA GLY A 196 -13.57 -1.19 16.70
C GLY A 196 -12.75 -0.13 15.98
N MET A 197 -11.41 -0.24 16.00
CA MET A 197 -10.51 0.61 15.19
C MET A 197 -10.65 0.35 13.69
N THR A 198 -10.97 -0.88 13.31
CA THR A 198 -11.27 -1.33 11.95
C THR A 198 -12.56 -2.15 11.98
N GLU A 199 -13.20 -2.32 10.82
CA GLU A 199 -14.30 -3.27 10.67
C GLU A 199 -13.76 -4.58 10.13
N SER A 200 -14.06 -5.68 10.81
CA SER A 200 -13.76 -7.04 10.38
C SER A 200 -14.98 -7.93 10.49
N LYS A 201 -14.87 -9.13 9.95
CA LYS A 201 -15.96 -10.12 9.89
C LYS A 201 -15.52 -11.40 10.57
N PHE A 202 -16.39 -11.94 11.41
CA PHE A 202 -16.22 -13.24 12.02
C PHE A 202 -17.27 -14.21 11.49
N THR A 203 -16.85 -15.32 10.90
CA THR A 203 -17.75 -16.22 10.17
C THR A 203 -17.94 -17.56 10.87
N SER A 204 -18.96 -18.32 10.45
CA SER A 204 -19.14 -19.69 10.92
C SER A 204 -17.95 -20.60 10.61
N SER A 205 -17.20 -20.36 9.53
CA SER A 205 -15.99 -21.14 9.22
C SER A 205 -14.85 -20.80 10.17
N ASP A 206 -14.70 -19.52 10.57
CA ASP A 206 -13.73 -19.13 11.61
C ASP A 206 -14.08 -19.77 12.96
N PHE A 207 -15.37 -19.81 13.29
CA PHE A 207 -15.87 -20.52 14.47
C PHE A 207 -15.66 -22.03 14.40
N ASP A 208 -15.89 -22.66 13.24
CA ASP A 208 -15.69 -24.10 13.04
C ASP A 208 -14.22 -24.50 13.13
N LYS A 209 -13.28 -23.66 12.64
CA LYS A 209 -11.84 -23.86 12.84
C LYS A 209 -11.47 -23.87 14.33
N MET A 210 -12.14 -23.05 15.15
CA MET A 210 -11.92 -23.04 16.60
C MET A 210 -12.47 -24.29 17.28
N LYS A 211 -13.51 -24.96 16.75
CA LYS A 211 -14.02 -26.24 17.28
C LYS A 211 -12.97 -27.35 17.27
N GLY A 212 -11.99 -27.27 16.37
CA GLY A 212 -10.87 -28.21 16.27
C GLY A 212 -9.83 -28.05 17.40
N ASP A 213 -9.83 -26.93 18.12
CA ASP A 213 -8.88 -26.64 19.20
C ASP A 213 -9.54 -26.76 20.58
N SER A 214 -9.29 -27.89 21.25
CA SER A 214 -9.81 -28.19 22.59
C SER A 214 -9.35 -27.22 23.70
N SER A 215 -8.38 -26.33 23.43
CA SER A 215 -7.95 -25.30 24.38
C SER A 215 -8.80 -24.02 24.33
N LEU A 216 -9.59 -23.83 23.27
CA LEU A 216 -10.43 -22.65 23.02
C LEU A 216 -11.91 -22.98 23.04
N PHE A 217 -12.25 -24.22 22.68
CA PHE A 217 -13.62 -24.70 22.55
C PHE A 217 -14.09 -25.45 23.79
N ASN A 218 -15.15 -24.94 24.42
CA ASN A 218 -15.75 -25.53 25.61
C ASN A 218 -17.16 -26.04 25.30
N THR A 219 -17.50 -27.22 25.85
CA THR A 219 -18.90 -27.58 26.07
C THR A 219 -19.29 -27.04 27.44
N ILE A 220 -20.25 -26.13 27.49
CA ILE A 220 -20.74 -25.52 28.74
C ILE A 220 -22.20 -25.92 28.97
N ASP A 221 -22.52 -26.39 30.17
CA ASP A 221 -23.89 -26.71 30.58
C ASP A 221 -24.44 -25.56 31.42
N ILE A 222 -25.55 -24.96 31.00
CA ILE A 222 -26.17 -23.82 31.70
C ILE A 222 -27.57 -24.22 32.17
N GLU A 223 -27.79 -24.18 33.48
CA GLU A 223 -29.11 -24.39 34.08
C GLU A 223 -29.92 -23.08 34.07
N ARG A 224 -31.09 -23.10 33.42
CA ARG A 224 -32.01 -21.95 33.39
C ARG A 224 -33.45 -22.44 33.32
N LYS A 225 -34.33 -21.86 34.16
CA LYS A 225 -35.78 -22.18 34.21
C LYS A 225 -36.07 -23.67 34.37
N GLU A 226 -35.34 -24.35 35.26
CA GLU A 226 -35.50 -25.79 35.56
C GLU A 226 -35.15 -26.73 34.37
N SER A 227 -34.45 -26.21 33.35
CA SER A 227 -33.87 -26.98 32.25
C SER A 227 -32.37 -26.72 32.15
N ILE A 228 -31.60 -27.78 31.87
CA ILE A 228 -30.17 -27.69 31.54
C ILE A 228 -30.06 -27.81 30.02
N SER A 229 -29.39 -26.85 29.40
CA SER A 229 -29.00 -26.93 27.98
C SER A 229 -27.48 -26.92 27.89
N SER A 230 -26.96 -27.71 26.96
CA SER A 230 -25.55 -27.82 26.64
C SER A 230 -25.21 -26.97 25.42
N TYR A 231 -24.14 -26.20 25.49
CA TYR A 231 -23.72 -25.27 24.44
C TYR A 231 -22.31 -25.57 23.99
N SER A 232 -22.10 -25.49 22.69
CA SER A 232 -20.79 -25.54 22.06
C SER A 232 -20.28 -24.12 21.84
N ALA A 233 -19.28 -23.72 22.61
CA ALA A 233 -19.06 -22.31 22.94
C ALA A 233 -17.57 -21.91 22.95
N VAL A 234 -17.31 -20.67 22.51
CA VAL A 234 -15.99 -20.00 22.55
C VAL A 234 -16.14 -18.72 23.38
N PRO A 235 -15.18 -18.37 24.28
CA PRO A 235 -15.24 -17.12 25.01
C PRO A 235 -15.36 -15.92 24.07
N LEU A 236 -16.26 -14.98 24.36
CA LEU A 236 -16.54 -13.84 23.47
C LEU A 236 -15.28 -12.98 23.23
N GLY A 237 -14.41 -12.85 24.23
CA GLY A 237 -13.14 -12.14 24.10
C GLY A 237 -12.16 -12.79 23.12
N VAL A 238 -12.20 -14.12 22.93
CA VAL A 238 -11.40 -14.82 21.91
C VAL A 238 -11.92 -14.49 20.51
N VAL A 239 -13.25 -14.49 20.33
CA VAL A 239 -13.90 -14.09 19.07
C VAL A 239 -13.49 -12.67 18.68
N ILE A 240 -13.60 -11.73 19.60
CA ILE A 240 -13.22 -10.33 19.38
C ILE A 240 -11.75 -10.22 19.00
N TYR A 241 -10.86 -10.88 19.76
CA TYR A 241 -9.42 -10.84 19.49
C TYR A 241 -9.06 -11.44 18.13
N SER A 242 -9.67 -12.58 17.78
CA SER A 242 -9.46 -13.29 16.51
C SER A 242 -9.80 -12.47 15.29
N SER A 243 -10.84 -11.66 15.42
CA SER A 243 -11.35 -10.83 14.34
C SER A 243 -10.38 -9.68 14.02
N SER A 244 -9.46 -9.35 14.94
CA SER A 244 -8.51 -8.24 14.78
C SER A 244 -7.05 -8.67 14.57
N HIS A 245 -6.65 -9.89 14.98
CA HIS A 245 -5.25 -10.33 15.00
C HIS A 245 -4.97 -11.66 14.29
N GLY A 246 -6.00 -12.31 13.71
CA GLY A 246 -5.87 -13.61 13.06
C GLY A 246 -5.72 -14.79 14.04
N PRO A 247 -5.56 -16.02 13.53
CA PRO A 247 -5.83 -17.24 14.31
C PRO A 247 -4.72 -17.80 15.22
N SER A 248 -3.64 -17.08 15.54
CA SER A 248 -2.42 -17.74 16.04
C SER A 248 -1.81 -17.29 17.39
N ASP A 249 -2.39 -16.33 18.13
CA ASP A 249 -1.95 -16.08 19.52
C ASP A 249 -3.04 -15.49 20.42
N TRP A 250 -3.86 -16.36 21.00
CA TRP A 250 -4.99 -16.01 21.88
C TRP A 250 -4.58 -15.62 23.30
N SER A 251 -3.30 -15.71 23.65
CA SER A 251 -2.83 -15.55 25.03
C SER A 251 -3.11 -14.16 25.60
N LEU A 252 -3.25 -13.16 24.72
CA LEU A 252 -3.51 -11.76 25.07
C LEU A 252 -4.99 -11.40 25.19
N SER A 253 -5.92 -12.25 24.72
CA SER A 253 -7.35 -11.91 24.68
C SER A 253 -7.92 -11.63 26.07
N LYS A 254 -7.50 -12.41 27.07
CA LYS A 254 -7.92 -12.23 28.47
C LYS A 254 -7.31 -10.96 29.07
N SER A 255 -6.03 -10.69 28.83
CA SER A 255 -5.39 -9.47 29.32
C SER A 255 -6.03 -8.20 28.75
N LEU A 256 -6.48 -8.23 27.48
CA LEU A 256 -7.19 -7.13 26.86
C LEU A 256 -8.59 -6.97 27.44
N TRP A 257 -9.32 -8.06 27.63
CA TRP A 257 -10.63 -8.03 28.28
C TRP A 257 -10.57 -7.37 29.67
N ASP A 258 -9.55 -7.70 30.45
CA ASP A 258 -9.31 -7.18 31.80
C ASP A 258 -8.97 -5.67 31.83
N THR A 259 -8.69 -5.02 30.69
CA THR A 259 -8.43 -3.57 30.62
C THR A 259 -9.67 -2.71 30.84
N GLY A 260 -10.86 -3.24 30.55
CA GLY A 260 -12.13 -2.53 30.69
C GLY A 260 -12.45 -1.60 29.51
N TYR A 261 -13.36 -2.01 28.63
CA TYR A 261 -13.92 -1.19 27.55
C TYR A 261 -15.38 -1.55 27.29
N ASP A 262 -16.12 -0.66 26.62
CA ASP A 262 -17.54 -0.86 26.34
C ASP A 262 -17.71 -1.73 25.08
N ILE A 263 -18.55 -2.77 25.19
CA ILE A 263 -18.98 -3.63 24.09
C ILE A 263 -20.48 -3.47 23.92
N THR A 264 -20.91 -3.16 22.70
CA THR A 264 -22.30 -3.19 22.27
C THR A 264 -22.55 -4.42 21.39
N LEU A 265 -23.47 -5.28 21.83
CA LEU A 265 -23.95 -6.43 21.06
C LEU A 265 -25.23 -6.05 20.34
N VAL A 266 -25.35 -6.40 19.06
CA VAL A 266 -26.53 -6.08 18.23
C VAL A 266 -27.06 -7.33 17.54
N ALA A 267 -28.33 -7.64 17.77
CA ALA A 267 -29.07 -8.71 17.10
C ALA A 267 -29.64 -8.25 15.75
N GLU A 268 -29.93 -9.22 14.88
CA GLU A 268 -30.58 -8.98 13.57
C GLU A 268 -31.93 -8.26 13.68
N ASP A 269 -32.67 -8.44 14.78
CA ASP A 269 -33.96 -7.79 15.01
C ASP A 269 -33.85 -6.35 15.53
N GLY A 270 -32.62 -5.83 15.67
CA GLY A 270 -32.30 -4.50 16.16
C GLY A 270 -32.24 -4.39 17.69
N TYR A 271 -32.39 -5.48 18.43
CA TYR A 271 -32.08 -5.49 19.86
C TYR A 271 -30.59 -5.22 20.07
N SER A 272 -30.25 -4.24 20.91
CA SER A 272 -28.87 -3.97 21.31
C SER A 272 -28.72 -3.85 22.81
N VAL A 273 -27.53 -4.22 23.30
CA VAL A 273 -27.17 -4.11 24.71
C VAL A 273 -25.69 -3.80 24.84
N THR A 274 -25.36 -2.84 25.70
CA THR A 274 -23.98 -2.42 25.99
C THR A 274 -23.59 -2.86 27.39
N PHE A 275 -22.36 -3.34 27.55
CA PHE A 275 -21.75 -3.63 28.84
C PHE A 275 -20.25 -3.29 28.81
N ASN A 276 -19.67 -3.03 29.99
CA ASN A 276 -18.23 -2.86 30.10
C ASN A 276 -17.55 -4.20 30.40
N THR A 277 -16.43 -4.52 29.76
CA THR A 277 -15.73 -5.80 29.97
C THR A 277 -15.23 -6.00 31.40
N SER A 278 -15.02 -4.92 32.17
CA SER A 278 -14.64 -5.03 33.59
C SER A 278 -15.77 -5.54 34.50
N GLU A 279 -17.02 -5.49 34.03
CA GLU A 279 -18.21 -5.92 34.77
C GLU A 279 -18.63 -7.37 34.46
N VAL A 280 -18.06 -7.97 33.41
CA VAL A 280 -18.41 -9.31 32.94
C VAL A 280 -17.14 -10.16 32.87
N SER A 281 -17.12 -11.31 33.53
CA SER A 281 -15.91 -12.16 33.51
C SER A 281 -15.67 -12.73 32.12
N PHE A 282 -14.41 -12.73 31.67
CA PHE A 282 -13.98 -13.36 30.41
C PHE A 282 -14.48 -14.81 30.30
N ASP A 283 -14.46 -15.54 31.41
CA ASP A 283 -14.86 -16.96 31.49
C ASP A 283 -16.37 -17.14 31.76
N SER A 284 -17.18 -16.08 31.70
CA SER A 284 -18.64 -16.16 31.90
C SER A 284 -19.47 -15.88 30.64
N ILE A 285 -18.88 -15.36 29.56
CA ILE A 285 -19.59 -14.91 28.36
C ILE A 285 -19.01 -15.55 27.09
N TYR A 286 -19.89 -16.11 26.28
CA TYR A 286 -19.51 -16.97 25.18
C TYR A 286 -20.32 -16.70 23.92
N LEU A 287 -19.70 -16.91 22.76
CA LEU A 287 -20.38 -17.09 21.48
C LEU A 287 -20.65 -18.57 21.23
N THR A 288 -21.84 -18.89 20.73
CA THR A 288 -22.24 -20.24 20.35
C THR A 288 -23.07 -20.24 19.08
N ASP A 289 -22.96 -21.30 18.28
CA ASP A 289 -23.86 -21.59 17.15
C ASP A 289 -24.56 -22.94 17.29
N GLU A 290 -24.50 -23.58 18.45
CA GLU A 290 -25.05 -24.92 18.67
C GLU A 290 -25.55 -25.10 20.11
N VAL A 291 -26.78 -25.58 20.23
CA VAL A 291 -27.46 -25.85 21.51
C VAL A 291 -28.02 -27.27 21.49
N ASP A 292 -27.69 -28.07 22.50
CA ASP A 292 -28.14 -29.45 22.66
C ASP A 292 -27.91 -30.32 21.40
N GLY A 293 -26.80 -30.09 20.69
CA GLY A 293 -26.43 -30.81 19.46
C GLY A 293 -27.11 -30.28 18.18
N ILE A 294 -27.84 -29.16 18.26
CA ILE A 294 -28.59 -28.57 17.15
C ILE A 294 -27.99 -27.21 16.79
N LEU A 295 -27.63 -27.05 15.52
CA LEU A 295 -27.11 -25.79 14.98
C LEU A 295 -28.17 -24.68 14.99
N HIS A 296 -27.75 -23.47 15.31
CA HIS A 296 -28.53 -22.25 15.40
C HIS A 296 -27.74 -21.04 14.89
N GLU A 297 -28.44 -19.92 14.68
CA GLU A 297 -27.79 -18.63 14.41
C GLU A 297 -26.93 -18.20 15.61
N PRO A 298 -25.83 -17.47 15.35
CA PRO A 298 -24.84 -17.14 16.38
C PRO A 298 -25.50 -16.39 17.53
N SER A 299 -25.19 -16.79 18.76
CA SER A 299 -25.83 -16.26 19.95
C SER A 299 -24.80 -16.05 21.06
N VAL A 300 -25.01 -15.01 21.86
CA VAL A 300 -24.25 -14.76 23.09
C VAL A 300 -24.96 -15.40 24.26
N VAL A 301 -24.25 -16.24 25.01
CA VAL A 301 -24.75 -17.00 26.16
C VAL A 301 -23.71 -17.01 27.28
N GLY A 302 -24.11 -17.51 28.46
CA GLY A 302 -23.19 -17.74 29.56
C GLY A 302 -23.79 -17.50 30.94
N GLU A 303 -22.96 -17.59 31.97
CA GLU A 303 -23.31 -17.25 33.37
C GLU A 303 -23.33 -15.72 33.58
N ILE A 304 -24.12 -15.05 32.75
CA ILE A 304 -24.26 -13.59 32.69
C ILE A 304 -25.72 -13.16 32.89
N SER A 305 -25.93 -11.87 33.09
CA SER A 305 -27.28 -11.30 33.19
C SER A 305 -28.11 -11.63 31.95
N GLY A 306 -29.39 -11.93 32.16
CA GLY A 306 -30.28 -12.44 31.11
C GLY A 306 -30.56 -11.47 29.95
N ASN A 307 -30.27 -10.16 30.11
CA ASN A 307 -30.33 -9.17 29.04
C ASN A 307 -29.09 -9.20 28.12
N LEU A 308 -27.97 -9.78 28.57
CA LEU A 308 -26.77 -9.97 27.73
C LEU A 308 -26.85 -11.23 26.87
N TRP A 309 -27.94 -11.99 27.00
CA TRP A 309 -28.23 -13.12 26.11
C TRP A 309 -28.82 -12.61 24.80
N VAL A 310 -27.94 -12.41 23.81
CA VAL A 310 -28.31 -11.88 22.50
C VAL A 310 -28.40 -13.03 21.50
N LYS A 311 -29.60 -13.28 20.96
CA LYS A 311 -29.83 -14.29 19.92
C LYS A 311 -29.68 -13.67 18.54
N LYS A 312 -29.28 -14.46 17.53
CA LYS A 312 -29.08 -13.97 16.15
C LYS A 312 -28.17 -12.73 16.16
N LEU A 313 -27.02 -12.86 16.81
CA LEU A 313 -26.03 -11.81 16.91
C LEU A 313 -25.55 -11.47 15.50
N SER A 314 -25.64 -10.19 15.14
CA SER A 314 -25.26 -9.69 13.82
C SER A 314 -24.03 -8.78 13.88
N MET A 315 -23.81 -8.12 15.02
CA MET A 315 -22.69 -7.20 15.19
C MET A 315 -22.21 -7.13 16.64
N ILE A 316 -20.91 -6.98 16.80
CA ILE A 316 -20.21 -6.65 18.04
C ILE A 316 -19.48 -5.33 17.78
N GLU A 317 -19.79 -4.29 18.55
CA GLU A 317 -19.16 -2.98 18.43
C GLU A 317 -18.40 -2.67 19.71
N MET A 318 -17.11 -2.42 19.58
CA MET A 318 -16.23 -2.00 20.67
C MET A 318 -16.16 -0.47 20.65
N GLU A 319 -16.71 0.16 21.67
CA GLU A 319 -16.46 1.58 21.90
C GLU A 319 -15.16 1.69 22.70
N VAL A 320 -14.05 1.52 21.99
CA VAL A 320 -12.75 1.83 22.59
C VAL A 320 -12.65 3.34 22.64
N LYS A 321 -12.82 3.93 23.83
CA LYS A 321 -12.36 5.30 24.10
C LYS A 321 -10.84 5.30 24.10
N VAL A 322 -10.23 5.10 22.93
CA VAL A 322 -8.85 5.48 22.71
C VAL A 322 -8.89 6.97 22.46
N VAL A 323 -8.83 7.71 23.55
CA VAL A 323 -7.93 8.85 23.55
C VAL A 323 -6.60 8.29 23.04
N ASP A 324 -6.27 8.56 21.78
CA ASP A 324 -4.95 8.25 21.27
C ASP A 324 -4.00 9.17 22.02
N GLU A 325 -3.51 8.72 23.18
CA GLU A 325 -2.63 9.49 24.04
C GLU A 325 -1.44 10.01 23.22
N ARG A 326 -1.00 9.30 22.19
CA ARG A 326 0.06 9.76 21.28
C ARG A 326 -0.40 10.92 20.41
N ARG A 327 -1.62 10.88 19.88
CA ARG A 327 -2.24 12.03 19.16
C ARG A 327 -2.45 13.23 20.07
N GLU A 328 -2.94 13.04 21.29
CA GLU A 328 -3.12 14.13 22.26
C GLU A 328 -1.80 14.75 22.69
N ASN A 329 -0.74 13.95 22.75
CA ASN A 329 0.61 14.41 23.07
C ASN A 329 1.40 14.90 21.84
N TYR A 330 0.89 14.69 20.62
CA TYR A 330 1.55 15.16 19.40
C TYR A 330 1.57 16.68 19.35
N ARG A 331 2.72 17.25 18.94
CA ARG A 331 2.91 18.69 18.78
C ARG A 331 3.51 18.96 17.41
N LEU A 332 2.93 19.93 16.72
CA LEU A 332 3.57 20.60 15.59
C LEU A 332 4.31 21.82 16.11
N THR A 333 5.61 21.92 15.82
CA THR A 333 6.41 23.10 16.14
C THR A 333 6.54 23.97 14.91
N VAL A 334 6.16 25.25 15.01
CA VAL A 334 6.42 26.26 13.98
C VAL A 334 7.38 27.29 14.53
N ARG A 335 8.51 27.52 13.86
CA ARG A 335 9.60 28.34 14.39
C ARG A 335 10.30 29.19 13.35
N SER A 336 10.86 30.28 13.83
CA SER A 336 11.73 31.22 13.11
C SER A 336 12.92 31.54 14.01
N ALA A 337 13.87 32.34 13.51
CA ALA A 337 15.01 32.79 14.32
C ALA A 337 14.62 33.55 15.60
N GLU A 338 13.45 34.19 15.64
CA GLU A 338 13.03 35.07 16.76
C GLU A 338 11.94 34.46 17.65
N LYS A 339 11.17 33.51 17.11
CA LYS A 339 9.97 33.00 17.77
C LYS A 339 9.67 31.56 17.39
N GLU A 340 9.17 30.80 18.35
CA GLU A 340 8.66 29.45 18.20
C GLU A 340 7.26 29.35 18.82
N LYS A 341 6.42 28.50 18.24
CA LYS A 341 5.09 28.16 18.76
C LYS A 341 4.77 26.69 18.48
N GLU A 342 4.27 26.00 19.49
CA GLU A 342 3.74 24.65 19.36
C GLU A 342 2.22 24.66 19.20
N PHE A 343 1.70 23.68 18.46
CA PHE A 343 0.27 23.43 18.27
C PHE A 343 -0.04 21.97 18.58
N SER A 344 -1.04 21.73 19.42
CA SER A 344 -1.66 20.42 19.55
C SER A 344 -2.61 20.13 18.38
N ILE A 345 -3.01 18.87 18.21
CA ILE A 345 -4.04 18.50 17.22
C ILE A 345 -5.35 19.28 17.46
N ALA A 346 -5.74 19.49 18.72
CA ALA A 346 -6.92 20.28 19.07
C ALA A 346 -6.77 21.78 18.71
N ASP A 347 -5.56 22.35 18.85
CA ASP A 347 -5.28 23.73 18.42
C ASP A 347 -5.40 23.89 16.90
N LEU A 348 -4.94 22.88 16.15
CA LEU A 348 -5.03 22.88 14.69
C LEU A 348 -6.49 22.72 14.24
N GLU A 349 -7.23 21.78 14.81
CA GLU A 349 -8.63 21.54 14.44
C GLU A 349 -9.54 22.73 14.75
N SER A 350 -9.30 23.40 15.88
CA SER A 350 -10.08 24.59 16.27
C SER A 350 -9.56 25.90 15.65
N ASN A 351 -8.51 25.84 14.82
CA ASN A 351 -7.93 27.03 14.20
C ASN A 351 -8.96 27.66 13.24
N ARG A 352 -9.11 28.99 13.32
CA ARG A 352 -10.05 29.74 12.46
C ARG A 352 -9.75 29.64 10.95
N TYR A 353 -8.56 29.18 10.58
CA TYR A 353 -8.12 28.97 9.20
C TYR A 353 -8.15 27.49 8.78
N TYR A 354 -8.85 26.65 9.55
CA TYR A 354 -9.15 25.28 9.18
C TYR A 354 -10.06 25.24 7.94
N ILE A 355 -9.69 24.40 6.97
CA ILE A 355 -10.44 24.17 5.73
C ILE A 355 -10.47 22.68 5.42
N GLU A 356 -11.52 22.26 4.70
CA GLU A 356 -11.63 20.93 4.10
C GLU A 356 -11.87 21.09 2.60
N ASP A 357 -10.97 20.54 1.77
CA ASP A 357 -11.12 20.57 0.31
C ASP A 357 -10.33 19.41 -0.33
N TYR A 358 -10.54 19.19 -1.62
CA TYR A 358 -9.87 18.13 -2.37
C TYR A 358 -8.41 18.48 -2.66
N GLY A 359 -7.53 17.51 -2.44
CA GLY A 359 -6.13 17.55 -2.85
C GLY A 359 -5.67 16.20 -3.35
N GLN A 360 -4.63 16.19 -4.18
CA GLN A 360 -3.99 14.95 -4.62
C GLN A 360 -2.49 15.14 -4.82
N TYR A 361 -1.76 14.02 -4.81
CA TYR A 361 -0.35 13.98 -5.13
C TYR A 361 -0.02 12.76 -5.98
N THR A 362 1.04 12.85 -6.77
CA THR A 362 1.55 11.75 -7.60
C THR A 362 2.85 11.23 -7.02
N THR A 363 2.89 9.95 -6.65
CA THR A 363 4.13 9.33 -6.14
C THR A 363 5.18 9.26 -7.24
N LEU A 364 6.45 9.08 -6.87
CA LEU A 364 7.53 8.87 -7.85
C LEU A 364 7.27 7.65 -8.76
N ALA A 365 6.50 6.67 -8.28
CA ALA A 365 6.03 5.52 -9.06
C ALA A 365 4.84 5.84 -9.99
N GLY A 366 4.45 7.10 -10.13
CA GLY A 366 3.35 7.56 -10.99
C GLY A 366 1.95 7.28 -10.45
N SER A 367 1.81 6.77 -9.22
CA SER A 367 0.50 6.50 -8.61
C SER A 367 -0.10 7.79 -8.08
N VAL A 368 -1.31 8.12 -8.52
CA VAL A 368 -2.06 9.28 -8.03
C VAL A 368 -2.84 8.90 -6.77
N ARG A 369 -2.68 9.68 -5.70
CA ARG A 369 -3.40 9.54 -4.42
C ARG A 369 -4.19 10.83 -4.19
N GLY A 370 -5.49 10.75 -4.00
CA GLY A 370 -6.33 11.94 -3.78
C GLY A 370 -7.50 11.65 -2.85
N ALA A 371 -7.85 12.66 -2.05
CA ALA A 371 -8.87 12.58 -1.00
C ALA A 371 -9.37 13.99 -0.63
N ILE A 372 -10.39 14.06 0.22
CA ILE A 372 -10.73 15.30 0.91
C ILE A 372 -9.82 15.44 2.13
N TYR A 373 -9.04 16.51 2.20
CA TYR A 373 -8.14 16.74 3.32
C TYR A 373 -8.63 17.89 4.19
N GLY A 374 -8.63 17.65 5.51
CA GLY A 374 -9.01 18.64 6.52
C GLY A 374 -7.80 19.12 7.30
N GLY A 375 -7.55 20.43 7.31
CA GLY A 375 -6.40 21.00 8.00
C GLY A 375 -6.28 22.52 7.93
N VAL A 376 -5.18 23.05 8.47
CA VAL A 376 -4.99 24.50 8.62
C VAL A 376 -4.07 25.02 7.53
N SER A 377 -4.40 26.18 6.95
CA SER A 377 -3.52 26.90 6.02
C SER A 377 -2.10 27.07 6.60
N MET A 378 -1.10 26.54 5.89
CA MET A 378 0.31 26.61 6.27
C MET A 378 0.77 28.07 6.35
N LYS A 379 0.39 28.89 5.36
CA LYS A 379 0.62 30.34 5.34
C LYS A 379 0.08 31.01 6.60
N SER A 380 -1.15 30.67 7.00
CA SER A 380 -1.76 31.26 8.20
C SER A 380 -1.07 30.80 9.49
N LEU A 381 -0.71 29.52 9.61
CA LEU A 381 0.05 29.01 10.75
C LEU A 381 1.41 29.71 10.89
N ILE A 382 2.16 29.83 9.80
CA ILE A 382 3.45 30.51 9.77
C ILE A 382 3.31 31.97 10.21
N SER A 383 2.25 32.65 9.74
CA SER A 383 1.98 34.05 10.07
C SER A 383 1.71 34.29 11.56
N GLU A 384 1.43 33.24 12.35
CA GLU A 384 1.33 33.36 13.82
C GLU A 384 2.72 33.48 14.50
N VAL A 385 3.78 33.10 13.79
CA VAL A 385 5.16 33.09 14.28
C VAL A 385 5.97 34.22 13.65
N VAL A 386 5.92 34.38 12.32
CA VAL A 386 6.70 35.36 11.57
C VAL A 386 5.94 35.81 10.31
N GLU A 387 6.13 37.07 9.90
CA GLU A 387 5.64 37.53 8.60
C GLU A 387 6.41 36.83 7.48
N LEU A 388 5.69 36.10 6.62
CA LEU A 388 6.31 35.32 5.57
C LEU A 388 6.69 36.22 4.38
N ASN A 389 7.99 36.43 4.20
CA ASN A 389 8.55 37.11 3.02
C ASN A 389 8.56 36.13 1.83
N PRO A 390 8.17 36.53 0.60
CA PRO A 390 8.31 35.71 -0.60
C PRO A 390 9.70 35.12 -0.83
N GLU A 391 10.76 35.77 -0.34
CA GLU A 391 12.13 35.24 -0.44
C GLU A 391 12.48 34.24 0.67
N SER A 392 11.63 34.03 1.67
CA SER A 392 11.93 33.10 2.77
C SER A 392 11.96 31.65 2.28
N THR A 393 12.79 30.87 2.96
CA THR A 393 12.91 29.43 2.81
C THR A 393 12.17 28.75 3.96
N ILE A 394 11.32 27.77 3.65
CA ILE A 394 10.57 27.01 4.66
C ILE A 394 11.09 25.58 4.66
N LYS A 395 11.71 25.15 5.75
CA LYS A 395 12.14 23.77 5.95
C LYS A 395 11.07 23.03 6.75
N ILE A 396 10.64 21.88 6.27
CA ILE A 396 9.69 21.01 6.95
C ILE A 396 10.40 19.71 7.30
N THR A 397 10.26 19.27 8.55
CA THR A 397 10.84 18.04 9.06
C THR A 397 9.73 17.12 9.56
N ALA A 398 9.83 15.85 9.19
CA ALA A 398 8.98 14.78 9.69
C ALA A 398 9.62 14.10 10.92
N VAL A 399 8.80 13.36 11.69
CA VAL A 399 9.24 12.64 12.91
C VAL A 399 10.39 11.67 12.65
N ASP A 400 10.43 11.05 11.46
CA ASP A 400 11.48 10.12 11.05
C ASP A 400 12.79 10.81 10.59
N GLY A 401 12.81 12.15 10.60
CA GLY A 401 13.94 12.95 10.16
C GLY A 401 13.94 13.26 8.66
N TYR A 402 12.89 12.89 7.91
CA TYR A 402 12.74 13.31 6.52
C TYR A 402 12.56 14.83 6.45
N GLU A 403 13.37 15.49 5.61
CA GLU A 403 13.42 16.94 5.46
C GLU A 403 13.12 17.36 4.01
N MET A 404 12.35 18.44 3.85
CA MET A 404 12.14 19.09 2.56
C MET A 404 12.16 20.60 2.73
N ILE A 405 12.48 21.28 1.63
CA ILE A 405 12.57 22.73 1.58
C ILE A 405 11.56 23.26 0.56
N TYR A 406 10.76 24.23 0.98
CA TYR A 406 9.74 24.91 0.20
C TYR A 406 10.11 26.37 0.00
N SER A 407 9.76 26.91 -1.17
CA SER A 407 9.77 28.35 -1.38
C SER A 407 8.58 28.99 -0.69
N ALA A 408 8.80 30.11 0.02
CA ALA A 408 7.70 30.92 0.52
C ALA A 408 6.81 31.43 -0.62
N ARG A 409 7.33 31.64 -1.84
CA ARG A 409 6.51 32.03 -3.00
C ARG A 409 5.44 30.99 -3.30
N ASP A 410 5.77 29.71 -3.23
CA ASP A 410 4.83 28.62 -3.53
C ASP A 410 3.75 28.48 -2.45
N ILE A 411 4.12 28.73 -1.19
CA ILE A 411 3.17 28.75 -0.07
C ILE A 411 2.25 29.98 -0.14
N LEU A 412 2.78 31.12 -0.59
CA LEU A 412 1.99 32.35 -0.75
C LEU A 412 1.10 32.35 -2.00
N ASN A 413 1.43 31.55 -3.02
CA ASN A 413 0.66 31.42 -4.25
C ASN A 413 -0.54 30.47 -4.08
N GLU A 414 -1.71 31.07 -3.87
CA GLU A 414 -2.97 30.36 -3.65
C GLU A 414 -3.83 30.20 -4.93
N GLU A 415 -3.32 30.58 -6.11
CA GLU A 415 -4.10 30.55 -7.38
C GLU A 415 -4.59 29.14 -7.73
N GLU A 416 -3.74 28.13 -7.54
CA GLU A 416 -4.03 26.73 -7.83
C GLU A 416 -4.47 25.93 -6.60
N GLY A 417 -4.67 26.58 -5.46
CA GLY A 417 -5.02 25.94 -4.19
C GLY A 417 -4.14 26.39 -3.04
N ILE A 418 -4.51 25.99 -1.84
CA ILE A 418 -3.92 26.41 -0.58
C ILE A 418 -3.11 25.24 0.00
N TRP A 419 -1.87 25.50 0.39
CA TRP A 419 -1.08 24.55 1.18
C TRP A 419 -1.62 24.47 2.60
N ILE A 420 -1.94 23.27 3.06
CA ILE A 420 -2.40 23.00 4.42
C ILE A 420 -1.48 22.00 5.14
N ILE A 421 -1.51 22.09 6.47
CA ILE A 421 -1.13 20.99 7.36
C ILE A 421 -2.40 20.21 7.66
N ALA A 422 -2.59 19.10 6.94
CA ALA A 422 -3.73 18.21 7.09
C ALA A 422 -3.59 17.35 8.34
N LEU A 423 -4.69 17.21 9.09
CA LEU A 423 -4.86 16.27 10.20
C LEU A 423 -6.00 15.27 9.97
N LYS A 424 -6.80 15.48 8.92
CA LYS A 424 -7.88 14.57 8.51
C LYS A 424 -7.80 14.22 7.03
N GLN A 425 -8.23 13.01 6.69
CA GLN A 425 -8.46 12.53 5.34
C GLN A 425 -9.84 11.85 5.28
N ASP A 426 -10.68 12.28 4.34
CA ASP A 426 -12.05 11.80 4.12
C ASP A 426 -12.93 11.84 5.40
N GLY A 427 -12.74 12.87 6.22
CA GLY A 427 -13.49 13.11 7.46
C GLY A 427 -12.89 12.44 8.70
N GLU A 428 -11.97 11.50 8.53
CA GLU A 428 -11.31 10.78 9.61
C GLU A 428 -9.94 11.39 9.95
N TYR A 429 -9.52 11.30 11.22
CA TYR A 429 -8.17 11.73 11.59
C TYR A 429 -7.13 10.85 10.90
N LEU A 430 -6.01 11.46 10.49
CA LEU A 430 -4.87 10.71 9.98
C LEU A 430 -4.39 9.70 11.03
N PRO A 431 -4.02 8.47 10.59
CA PRO A 431 -3.55 7.41 11.48
C PRO A 431 -2.16 7.73 12.05
N GLU A 432 -1.72 6.94 13.05
CA GLU A 432 -0.35 7.05 13.57
C GLU A 432 0.71 6.72 12.52
N ASP A 433 0.42 5.78 11.62
CA ASP A 433 1.28 5.42 10.49
C ASP A 433 0.53 5.72 9.18
N PRO A 434 0.97 6.71 8.37
CA PRO A 434 2.26 7.40 8.44
C PRO A 434 2.18 8.76 9.15
N GLY A 435 1.43 8.90 10.25
CA GLY A 435 1.50 10.08 11.13
C GLY A 435 0.29 11.01 11.08
N TYR A 436 0.11 11.71 12.21
CA TYR A 436 -1.08 12.53 12.44
C TYR A 436 -1.17 13.80 11.59
N LEU A 437 -0.05 14.26 11.01
CA LEU A 437 0.01 15.48 10.20
C LEU A 437 0.67 15.24 8.85
N ARG A 438 0.16 15.91 7.81
CA ARG A 438 0.66 15.84 6.44
C ARG A 438 0.65 17.18 5.73
N THR A 439 1.64 17.46 4.87
CA THR A 439 1.55 18.57 3.91
C THR A 439 0.76 18.16 2.66
N ILE A 440 -0.14 19.01 2.21
CA ILE A 440 -0.89 18.82 0.97
C ILE A 440 -1.40 20.16 0.45
N LYS A 441 -1.51 20.31 -0.88
CA LYS A 441 -2.21 21.44 -1.49
C LYS A 441 -3.65 21.03 -1.76
N VAL A 442 -4.61 21.86 -1.37
CA VAL A 442 -6.04 21.60 -1.55
C VAL A 442 -6.74 22.76 -2.24
N GLY A 443 -7.81 22.50 -2.98
CA GLY A 443 -8.59 23.57 -3.59
C GLY A 443 -9.52 23.10 -4.70
N PRO A 444 -10.40 24.01 -5.18
CA PRO A 444 -11.41 23.70 -6.19
C PRO A 444 -10.82 23.32 -7.56
N SER A 445 -9.57 23.70 -7.82
CA SER A 445 -8.76 23.31 -8.98
C SER A 445 -8.32 21.85 -8.96
N ARG A 446 -8.51 21.14 -7.84
CA ARG A 446 -8.04 19.76 -7.60
C ARG A 446 -6.51 19.65 -7.84
N PRO A 447 -5.70 20.43 -7.09
CA PRO A 447 -4.26 20.46 -7.28
C PRO A 447 -3.63 19.07 -7.18
N ASN A 448 -2.66 18.81 -8.04
CA ASN A 448 -1.83 17.62 -8.04
C ASN A 448 -0.37 18.02 -7.82
N ILE A 449 0.15 17.72 -6.63
CA ILE A 449 1.56 17.98 -6.29
C ILE A 449 2.40 16.71 -6.46
N ASP A 450 3.72 16.86 -6.43
CA ASP A 450 4.59 15.70 -6.36
C ASP A 450 4.54 15.05 -4.97
N GLY A 451 4.65 13.74 -4.92
CA GLY A 451 4.50 12.96 -3.69
C GLY A 451 5.53 13.30 -2.63
N HIS A 452 6.75 13.68 -3.04
CA HIS A 452 7.80 14.13 -2.12
C HIS A 452 7.48 15.49 -1.47
N SER A 453 6.54 16.26 -2.03
CA SER A 453 5.98 17.48 -1.45
C SER A 453 4.75 17.22 -0.57
N SER A 454 4.25 15.97 -0.50
CA SER A 454 3.20 15.54 0.45
C SER A 454 3.81 14.77 1.62
N ILE A 455 4.53 15.50 2.46
CA ILE A 455 5.27 14.96 3.61
C ILE A 455 4.27 14.46 4.65
N SER A 456 4.43 13.22 5.08
CA SER A 456 3.70 12.66 6.21
C SER A 456 4.50 12.80 7.52
N MET A 457 3.89 12.50 8.68
CA MET A 457 4.52 12.66 10.00
C MET A 457 5.10 14.06 10.29
N VAL A 458 4.51 15.15 9.79
CA VAL A 458 5.09 16.51 9.92
C VAL A 458 5.18 16.97 11.37
N SER A 459 6.40 17.13 11.90
CA SER A 459 6.65 17.57 13.28
C SER A 459 7.09 19.02 13.40
N ASP A 460 7.90 19.52 12.46
CA ASP A 460 8.52 20.83 12.55
C ASP A 460 8.41 21.62 11.24
N ILE A 461 8.13 22.92 11.36
CA ILE A 461 8.16 23.90 10.27
C ILE A 461 9.09 25.03 10.70
N GLU A 462 10.23 25.15 10.03
CA GLU A 462 11.25 26.17 10.28
C GLU A 462 11.30 27.18 9.15
N ILE A 463 11.14 28.46 9.50
CA ILE A 463 11.22 29.57 8.56
C ILE A 463 12.60 30.22 8.66
N VAL A 464 13.35 30.15 7.57
CA VAL A 464 14.65 30.77 7.41
C VAL A 464 14.48 31.98 6.48
N ASN A 465 14.77 33.17 6.99
CA ASN A 465 14.75 34.41 6.20
C ASN A 465 16.02 34.53 5.33
N LYS A 466 16.20 33.56 4.44
CA LYS A 466 17.24 33.48 3.43
C LYS A 466 16.58 33.18 2.09
N GLU A 467 17.04 33.86 1.05
CA GLU A 467 16.59 33.68 -0.33
C GLU A 467 16.58 32.20 -0.73
N TYR A 468 15.42 31.71 -1.14
CA TYR A 468 15.29 30.39 -1.75
C TYR A 468 15.88 30.44 -3.17
N SER A 469 17.07 29.88 -3.33
CA SER A 469 17.71 29.72 -4.65
C SER A 469 17.42 28.34 -5.23
N ASP A 470 16.83 28.30 -6.42
CA ASP A 470 16.56 27.05 -7.13
C ASP A 470 17.75 26.65 -8.03
N TYR A 471 17.86 25.36 -8.34
CA TYR A 471 18.83 24.81 -9.28
C TYR A 471 18.29 23.55 -9.96
N THR A 472 18.90 23.18 -11.08
CA THR A 472 18.57 21.95 -11.80
C THR A 472 19.83 21.17 -12.13
N LEU A 473 19.83 19.87 -11.84
CA LEU A 473 20.85 18.93 -12.28
C LEU A 473 20.34 18.19 -13.52
N LYS A 474 21.08 18.31 -14.63
CA LYS A 474 20.78 17.55 -15.85
C LYS A 474 21.46 16.18 -15.80
N ILE A 475 20.71 15.10 -15.98
CA ILE A 475 21.26 13.74 -16.10
C ILE A 475 20.89 13.16 -17.47
N THR A 476 21.89 12.66 -18.20
CA THR A 476 21.70 12.05 -19.53
C THR A 476 22.31 10.65 -19.61
N GLY A 477 21.75 9.82 -20.49
CA GLY A 477 22.04 8.39 -20.61
C GLY A 477 21.14 7.76 -21.65
N PHE A 478 20.45 6.66 -21.32
CA PHE A 478 19.37 6.15 -22.16
C PHE A 478 18.14 7.06 -22.16
N ILE A 479 17.87 7.72 -21.02
CA ILE A 479 16.82 8.73 -20.86
C ILE A 479 17.44 10.04 -20.34
N GLU A 480 16.89 11.18 -20.74
CA GLU A 480 17.27 12.49 -20.19
C GLU A 480 16.29 12.91 -19.09
N PHE A 481 16.83 13.34 -17.94
CA PHE A 481 16.06 13.94 -16.84
C PHE A 481 16.65 15.28 -16.41
N LEU A 482 15.75 16.16 -15.99
CA LEU A 482 16.07 17.41 -15.30
C LEU A 482 15.59 17.27 -13.86
N LEU A 483 16.52 17.12 -12.94
CA LEU A 483 16.21 17.00 -11.52
C LEU A 483 16.27 18.39 -10.90
N ASP A 484 15.13 18.88 -10.44
CA ASP A 484 15.07 20.12 -9.69
C ASP A 484 15.64 19.95 -8.27
N ARG A 485 15.82 21.07 -7.57
CA ARG A 485 16.30 21.09 -6.20
C ARG A 485 15.46 20.20 -5.28
N SER A 486 14.13 20.25 -5.38
CA SER A 486 13.23 19.44 -4.55
C SER A 486 13.42 17.94 -4.73
N THR A 487 13.67 17.49 -5.96
CA THR A 487 13.94 16.08 -6.27
C THR A 487 15.27 15.64 -5.66
N ILE A 488 16.31 16.48 -5.73
CA ILE A 488 17.61 16.19 -5.10
C ILE A 488 17.49 16.21 -3.57
N ASP A 489 16.83 17.21 -2.99
CA ASP A 489 16.61 17.32 -1.54
C ASP A 489 15.84 16.10 -1.01
N SER A 490 14.82 15.63 -1.75
CA SER A 490 14.10 14.38 -1.44
C SER A 490 15.03 13.16 -1.47
N GLY A 491 15.85 13.01 -2.52
CA GLY A 491 16.82 11.93 -2.63
C GLY A 491 17.86 11.95 -1.51
N VAL A 492 18.37 13.13 -1.14
CA VAL A 492 19.28 13.31 0.00
C VAL A 492 18.57 12.97 1.31
N SER A 493 17.29 13.30 1.46
CA SER A 493 16.53 12.98 2.66
C SER A 493 16.36 11.46 2.85
N CYS A 494 16.05 10.72 1.78
CA CYS A 494 15.90 9.27 1.81
C CYS A 494 17.22 8.48 1.89
N HIS A 495 18.28 9.00 1.28
CA HIS A 495 19.55 8.28 1.08
C HIS A 495 20.77 9.06 1.58
N LYS A 496 20.56 9.88 2.62
CA LYS A 496 21.59 10.79 3.16
C LYS A 496 22.86 10.03 3.49
N GLN A 497 23.97 10.47 2.91
CA GLN A 497 25.28 9.97 3.24
C GLN A 497 26.18 11.12 3.69
N ASN A 498 26.91 10.86 4.78
CA ASN A 498 27.93 11.77 5.29
C ASN A 498 29.30 11.22 4.91
N VAL A 499 30.19 12.10 4.43
CA VAL A 499 31.58 11.78 4.12
C VAL A 499 32.52 12.83 4.69
N VAL A 500 33.73 12.42 5.03
CA VAL A 500 34.81 13.35 5.40
C VAL A 500 35.75 13.54 4.22
N TYR A 501 35.81 14.73 3.66
CA TYR A 501 36.67 15.07 2.53
C TYR A 501 37.82 15.98 2.97
N THR A 502 39.06 15.58 2.66
CA THR A 502 40.26 16.37 2.94
C THR A 502 40.57 17.32 1.78
N ASN A 503 40.47 18.63 2.02
CA ASN A 503 40.85 19.66 1.06
C ASN A 503 42.02 20.47 1.60
N LYS A 504 43.14 20.50 0.86
CA LYS A 504 44.38 21.23 1.25
C LYS A 504 44.90 20.91 2.66
N GLY A 505 44.67 19.67 3.13
CA GLY A 505 45.12 19.21 4.46
C GLY A 505 44.15 19.49 5.61
N GLU A 506 42.98 20.07 5.33
CA GLU A 506 41.90 20.24 6.28
C GLU A 506 40.74 19.30 5.96
N ASP A 507 40.15 18.71 7.00
CA ASP A 507 39.02 17.80 6.89
C ASP A 507 37.70 18.56 7.05
N PHE A 508 36.77 18.33 6.12
CA PHE A 508 35.42 18.89 6.16
C PHE A 508 34.39 17.76 6.08
N SER A 509 33.29 17.89 6.83
CA SER A 509 32.17 16.98 6.73
C SER A 509 31.24 17.45 5.62
N TYR A 510 30.87 16.58 4.69
CA TYR A 510 29.87 16.87 3.66
C TYR A 510 28.71 15.88 3.76
N SER A 511 27.51 16.34 3.46
CA SER A 511 26.33 15.48 3.37
C SER A 511 25.65 15.64 2.01
N GLY A 512 25.10 14.55 1.49
CA GLY A 512 24.40 14.53 0.21
C GLY A 512 23.95 13.13 -0.17
N ILE A 513 23.82 12.89 -1.47
CA ILE A 513 23.35 11.62 -2.04
C ILE A 513 24.53 10.85 -2.65
N PRO A 514 24.65 9.53 -2.42
CA PRO A 514 25.58 8.68 -3.16
C PRO A 514 25.44 8.86 -4.67
N LEU A 515 26.56 9.12 -5.37
CA LEU A 515 26.55 9.48 -6.79
C LEU A 515 25.88 8.39 -7.66
N TRP A 516 26.10 7.12 -7.31
CA TRP A 516 25.58 5.99 -8.07
C TRP A 516 24.05 5.87 -8.04
N LEU A 517 23.39 6.35 -6.98
CA LEU A 517 21.92 6.34 -6.90
C LEU A 517 21.30 7.28 -7.95
N LEU A 518 22.00 8.34 -8.35
CA LEU A 518 21.56 9.24 -9.41
C LEU A 518 21.59 8.60 -10.80
N PHE A 519 22.27 7.45 -10.98
CA PHE A 519 22.32 6.77 -12.26
C PHE A 519 20.97 6.14 -12.63
N ALA A 520 20.19 5.73 -11.62
CA ALA A 520 18.86 5.14 -11.75
C ALA A 520 17.91 5.97 -12.62
N PHE A 521 18.06 7.30 -12.59
CA PHE A 521 17.25 8.19 -13.41
C PHE A 521 17.48 7.98 -14.91
N SER A 522 18.64 7.49 -15.35
CA SER A 522 19.06 7.67 -16.73
C SER A 522 19.65 6.41 -17.39
N ASP A 523 20.05 5.39 -16.61
CA ASP A 523 20.63 4.15 -17.13
C ASP A 523 19.68 2.95 -17.19
N ASP A 524 18.48 3.05 -16.63
CA ASP A 524 17.47 2.01 -16.70
C ASP A 524 16.09 2.55 -17.13
N PRO A 525 15.73 2.46 -18.42
CA PRO A 525 14.46 2.97 -18.90
C PRO A 525 13.24 2.20 -18.41
N ASP A 526 13.42 0.95 -17.97
CA ASP A 526 12.31 0.10 -17.53
C ASP A 526 11.85 0.45 -16.09
N TYR A 527 12.73 1.11 -15.32
CA TYR A 527 12.52 1.47 -13.91
C TYR A 527 12.66 2.98 -13.62
N ALA A 528 12.78 3.81 -14.66
CA ALA A 528 12.88 5.27 -14.55
C ALA A 528 11.55 5.95 -14.14
N PRO A 529 11.59 7.12 -13.46
CA PRO A 529 12.78 7.81 -12.95
C PRO A 529 13.41 7.17 -11.69
N HIS A 530 12.63 6.44 -10.89
CA HIS A 530 13.08 5.63 -9.75
C HIS A 530 11.84 4.92 -9.16
N MET A 531 11.83 3.58 -9.07
CA MET A 531 10.75 2.84 -8.39
C MET A 531 11.05 2.72 -6.89
N GLN A 532 10.12 3.20 -6.05
CA GLN A 532 10.20 3.11 -4.59
C GLN A 532 9.84 1.71 -4.07
N ASP A 533 10.48 0.69 -4.61
CA ASP A 533 10.40 -0.68 -4.09
C ASP A 533 11.80 -1.09 -3.62
N SER A 534 11.96 -1.34 -2.32
CA SER A 534 13.26 -1.72 -1.74
C SER A 534 13.79 -3.07 -2.25
N SER A 535 12.94 -3.89 -2.88
CA SER A 535 13.35 -5.14 -3.55
C SER A 535 13.87 -4.92 -4.97
N ILE A 536 13.65 -3.73 -5.55
CA ILE A 536 14.05 -3.37 -6.91
C ILE A 536 15.23 -2.40 -6.84
N ILE A 537 16.36 -2.83 -7.40
CA ILE A 537 17.46 -1.90 -7.67
C ILE A 537 17.04 -1.07 -8.89
N SER A 538 16.61 0.17 -8.68
CA SER A 538 16.13 1.08 -9.75
C SER A 538 17.20 1.51 -10.77
N TYR A 539 18.41 0.93 -10.70
CA TYR A 539 19.59 1.31 -11.46
C TYR A 539 20.19 0.07 -12.12
N ASN A 540 20.73 0.20 -13.34
CA ASN A 540 21.23 -0.94 -14.11
C ASN A 540 22.60 -1.43 -13.61
N SER A 541 22.59 -2.27 -12.57
CA SER A 541 23.79 -2.80 -11.92
C SER A 541 24.75 -3.48 -12.89
N SER A 542 24.23 -4.36 -13.74
CA SER A 542 25.03 -5.10 -14.73
C SER A 542 25.71 -4.16 -15.73
N LEU A 543 25.07 -3.05 -16.08
CA LEU A 543 25.65 -2.06 -16.99
C LEU A 543 26.81 -1.31 -16.34
N ALA A 544 26.70 -0.90 -15.07
CA ALA A 544 27.82 -0.21 -14.43
C ALA A 544 29.00 -1.13 -14.16
N GLU A 545 28.74 -2.39 -13.81
CA GLU A 545 29.77 -3.42 -13.69
C GLU A 545 30.50 -3.70 -15.02
N LYS A 546 29.93 -3.34 -16.17
CA LYS A 546 30.62 -3.39 -17.48
C LYS A 546 31.57 -2.20 -17.68
N GLY A 547 31.39 -1.08 -16.98
CA GLY A 547 32.30 0.07 -17.00
C GLY A 547 32.02 1.08 -18.10
N TYR A 548 30.81 1.63 -18.15
CA TYR A 548 30.57 2.82 -18.96
C TYR A 548 31.23 4.05 -18.30
N LYS A 549 31.38 5.11 -19.08
CA LYS A 549 32.00 6.35 -18.60
C LYS A 549 30.95 7.29 -18.02
N VAL A 550 31.23 7.85 -16.85
CA VAL A 550 30.40 8.83 -16.16
C VAL A 550 31.11 10.16 -16.24
N GLU A 551 30.58 11.10 -17.02
CA GLU A 551 31.11 12.46 -17.13
C GLU A 551 30.35 13.38 -16.17
N ILE A 552 31.08 14.09 -15.30
CA ILE A 552 30.51 15.05 -14.35
C ILE A 552 31.00 16.43 -14.75
N ILE A 553 30.07 17.36 -15.00
CA ILE A 553 30.34 18.67 -15.60
C ILE A 553 29.86 19.78 -14.66
N ALA A 554 30.75 20.73 -14.39
CA ALA A 554 30.47 21.96 -13.66
C ALA A 554 29.85 23.04 -14.57
N GLU A 555 29.18 24.03 -13.96
CA GLU A 555 28.62 25.20 -14.65
C GLU A 555 29.64 25.96 -15.53
N ASP A 556 30.92 25.98 -15.13
CA ASP A 556 31.99 26.65 -15.87
C ASP A 556 32.58 25.82 -17.03
N GLY A 557 32.04 24.61 -17.24
CA GLY A 557 32.47 23.66 -18.26
C GLY A 557 33.64 22.77 -17.85
N PHE A 558 34.17 22.89 -16.62
CA PHE A 558 35.12 21.92 -16.09
C PHE A 558 34.45 20.55 -15.97
N ALA A 559 35.08 19.51 -16.51
CA ALA A 559 34.55 18.16 -16.49
C ALA A 559 35.61 17.13 -16.07
N ILE A 560 35.15 16.08 -15.41
CA ILE A 560 35.92 14.85 -15.19
C ILE A 560 35.15 13.66 -15.75
N THR A 561 35.86 12.57 -16.03
CA THR A 561 35.26 11.31 -16.47
C THR A 561 35.73 10.19 -15.57
N LEU A 562 34.79 9.45 -15.00
CA LEU A 562 35.03 8.32 -14.10
C LEU A 562 34.53 7.02 -14.72
N ASP A 563 35.00 5.89 -14.19
CA ASP A 563 34.51 4.57 -14.58
C ASP A 563 33.34 4.14 -13.68
N SER A 564 32.22 3.71 -14.28
CA SER A 564 31.05 3.28 -13.52
C SER A 564 31.34 2.09 -12.61
N LYS A 565 32.35 1.26 -12.89
CA LYS A 565 32.74 0.13 -12.01
C LYS A 565 33.26 0.60 -10.65
N GLU A 566 33.97 1.73 -10.62
CA GLU A 566 34.53 2.28 -9.37
C GLU A 566 33.48 3.06 -8.57
N LEU A 567 32.39 3.44 -9.22
CA LEU A 567 31.24 4.12 -8.63
C LEU A 567 30.13 3.16 -8.22
N HIS A 568 30.09 1.97 -8.80
CA HIS A 568 29.07 0.96 -8.55
C HIS A 568 28.89 0.70 -7.04
N MET A 569 27.70 1.02 -6.52
CA MET A 569 27.34 0.87 -5.10
C MET A 569 28.32 1.54 -4.12
N ASN A 570 29.08 2.54 -4.60
CA ASN A 570 30.07 3.23 -3.80
C ASN A 570 29.44 4.40 -3.04
N ASN A 571 29.02 4.14 -1.80
CA ASN A 571 28.49 5.17 -0.90
C ASN A 571 29.56 6.19 -0.45
N GLY A 572 30.84 5.93 -0.70
CA GLY A 572 31.91 6.86 -0.35
C GLY A 572 32.08 8.01 -1.33
N VAL A 573 31.42 7.99 -2.50
CA VAL A 573 31.43 9.10 -3.48
C VAL A 573 30.04 9.71 -3.53
N ILE A 574 29.93 11.00 -3.17
CA ILE A 574 28.64 11.67 -3.04
C ILE A 574 28.59 12.95 -3.88
N LEU A 575 27.38 13.30 -4.28
CA LEU A 575 27.05 14.66 -4.69
C LEU A 575 26.49 15.39 -3.46
N ALA A 576 27.31 16.25 -2.87
CA ALA A 576 26.99 16.93 -1.62
C ALA A 576 26.12 18.17 -1.85
N THR A 577 25.21 18.41 -0.90
CA THR A 577 24.34 19.60 -0.82
C THR A 577 24.63 20.44 0.43
N THR A 578 25.37 19.90 1.41
CA THR A 578 25.76 20.61 2.64
C THR A 578 27.22 20.35 3.01
N LYS A 579 27.79 21.28 3.77
CA LYS A 579 29.14 21.22 4.34
C LYS A 579 29.10 21.66 5.79
N ASN A 580 29.63 20.83 6.68
CA ASN A 580 29.60 21.02 8.13
C ASN A 580 28.18 21.28 8.67
N ASN A 581 27.18 20.57 8.12
CA ASN A 581 25.75 20.73 8.42
C ASN A 581 25.15 22.10 8.04
N GLU A 582 25.88 22.92 7.29
CA GLU A 582 25.39 24.17 6.73
C GLU A 582 25.28 24.05 5.20
N GLU A 583 24.52 24.95 4.59
CA GLU A 583 24.46 25.04 3.13
C GLU A 583 25.86 25.25 2.53
N LEU A 584 26.08 24.72 1.33
CA LEU A 584 27.37 24.90 0.65
C LEU A 584 27.73 26.38 0.51
N PRO A 585 29.02 26.74 0.67
CA PRO A 585 29.48 28.08 0.39
C PRO A 585 29.27 28.43 -1.09
N GLU A 586 29.18 29.72 -1.40
CA GLU A 586 28.85 30.24 -2.74
C GLU A 586 29.75 29.71 -3.88
N ASP A 587 31.00 29.35 -3.58
CA ASP A 587 31.93 28.80 -4.56
C ASP A 587 31.73 27.29 -4.82
N GLU A 588 30.98 26.58 -3.97
CA GLU A 588 30.67 25.15 -4.07
C GLU A 588 29.19 24.89 -4.41
N TRP A 589 28.29 25.81 -4.05
CA TRP A 589 26.85 25.75 -4.32
C TRP A 589 26.52 25.73 -5.83
N PRO A 590 25.53 24.95 -6.31
CA PRO A 590 24.53 24.19 -5.52
C PRO A 590 24.94 22.76 -5.16
N LEU A 591 25.88 22.17 -5.89
CA LEU A 591 26.25 20.76 -5.79
C LEU A 591 27.75 20.60 -5.93
N VAL A 592 28.38 19.81 -5.05
CA VAL A 592 29.81 19.51 -5.13
C VAL A 592 30.08 18.01 -5.07
N LEU A 593 30.87 17.51 -6.04
CA LEU A 593 31.36 16.14 -6.02
C LEU A 593 32.52 16.03 -5.01
N VAL A 594 32.34 15.17 -4.02
CA VAL A 594 33.35 14.86 -2.98
C VAL A 594 33.32 13.37 -2.67
N TRP A 595 34.33 12.90 -1.94
CA TRP A 595 34.42 11.51 -1.52
C TRP A 595 35.00 11.40 -0.12
N ASP A 596 34.73 10.27 0.53
CA ASP A 596 35.24 9.97 1.85
C ASP A 596 36.73 9.66 1.82
N LYS A 597 37.49 10.25 2.73
CA LYS A 597 38.94 10.05 2.83
C LYS A 597 39.34 8.60 3.13
N THR A 598 38.41 7.76 3.60
CA THR A 598 38.67 6.36 3.95
C THR A 598 38.55 5.40 2.77
N ILE A 599 37.94 5.81 1.65
CA ILE A 599 37.81 4.96 0.47
C ILE A 599 39.04 5.05 -0.43
N VAL A 600 39.24 4.04 -1.26
CA VAL A 600 40.13 4.14 -2.42
C VAL A 600 39.43 5.05 -3.43
N PRO A 601 39.99 6.23 -3.75
CA PRO A 601 39.35 7.14 -4.68
C PRO A 601 39.31 6.54 -6.09
N PRO A 602 38.19 6.68 -6.83
CA PRO A 602 38.14 6.31 -8.24
C PRO A 602 39.28 6.94 -9.05
N GLU A 603 39.79 6.22 -10.04
CA GLU A 603 40.90 6.71 -10.86
C GLU A 603 40.53 8.04 -11.54
N GLY A 604 41.37 9.05 -11.38
CA GLY A 604 41.19 10.37 -11.99
C GLY A 604 40.16 11.28 -11.32
N ILE A 605 39.57 10.86 -10.19
CA ILE A 605 38.62 11.72 -9.46
C ILE A 605 39.25 13.03 -8.98
N LYS A 606 38.50 14.11 -9.17
CA LYS A 606 38.77 15.44 -8.63
C LYS A 606 37.47 15.98 -8.06
N SER A 607 37.55 16.87 -7.08
CA SER A 607 36.34 17.56 -6.63
C SER A 607 35.85 18.48 -7.75
N VAL A 608 34.56 18.39 -8.05
CA VAL A 608 33.88 19.20 -9.06
C VAL A 608 32.89 20.08 -8.32
N LYS A 609 33.11 21.40 -8.34
CA LYS A 609 32.23 22.39 -7.71
C LYS A 609 31.15 22.81 -8.69
N LYS A 610 29.98 23.22 -8.20
CA LYS A 610 28.88 23.70 -9.03
C LYS A 610 28.50 22.71 -10.13
N VAL A 611 28.32 21.44 -9.76
CA VAL A 611 27.95 20.38 -10.70
C VAL A 611 26.58 20.72 -11.30
N ALA A 612 26.51 20.80 -12.63
CA ALA A 612 25.30 21.13 -13.37
C ALA A 612 24.79 19.97 -14.23
N GLN A 613 25.69 19.05 -14.62
CA GLN A 613 25.33 17.96 -15.52
C GLN A 613 26.11 16.67 -15.24
N ILE A 614 25.44 15.53 -15.39
CA ILE A 614 26.02 14.18 -15.37
C ILE A 614 25.64 13.47 -16.67
N ASN A 615 26.62 12.94 -17.40
CA ASN A 615 26.38 12.12 -18.59
C ASN A 615 26.86 10.70 -18.34
N LEU A 616 25.91 9.76 -18.40
CA LEU A 616 26.16 8.34 -18.44
C LEU A 616 26.41 7.97 -19.91
N LEU A 617 27.66 7.74 -20.27
CA LEU A 617 28.06 7.38 -21.65
C LEU A 617 27.80 5.89 -21.91
N VAL A 618 26.55 5.49 -21.74
CA VAL A 618 26.04 4.16 -22.02
C VAL A 618 25.91 4.02 -23.54
N GLY A 619 26.62 3.04 -24.12
CA GLY A 619 26.49 2.78 -25.55
C GLY A 619 25.05 2.38 -25.86
N LYS A 620 24.47 2.91 -26.96
CA LYS A 620 23.21 2.38 -27.50
C LYS A 620 23.47 0.91 -27.86
N TYR A 621 23.05 -0.03 -27.02
CA TYR A 621 23.04 -1.43 -27.40
C TYR A 621 22.03 -1.59 -28.55
N GLN A 622 22.54 -2.08 -29.69
CA GLN A 622 21.76 -2.51 -30.84
C GLN A 622 21.10 -3.85 -30.59
#